data_AF-A0A937U6B4-F1
#
_entry.id   AF-A0A937U6B4-F1
#
_cell.length_a   1.000
_cell.length_b   1.000
_cell.length_c   1.000
_cell.angle_alpha   90.00
_cell.angle_beta   90.00
_cell.angle_gamma   90.00
#
_symmetry.space_group_name_H-M   'P 1'
#
loop_
_entity.id
_entity.type
_entity.pdbx_description
1 polymer ?
#
loop_
_entity_poly.entity_id
_entity_poly.type
_entity_poly.pdbx_seq_one_letter_code
_entity_poly.pdbx_strand_id
1 'polypeptide(L)'
;GMATINSLLEMDETSCIELNASELIMEKGEGKRIAIVGHFPFVLRVREYSKEVWVIEKNPKEGDFGEAEADNLIPQADVVAITGTTLTNHTLDHLLELCNSRAYVIVLGDSAPLSPILFDYGVDAVSGTKVVDPILVLRCVSEGANFRQIKGVSRLTMMK
;
A
#
# COMPACT_ATOMS: atom_id res chain seq x y z
N GLY A 1 -10.18 -2.51 -15.85
CA GLY A 1 -9.89 -2.74 -14.43
C GLY A 1 -8.51 -2.20 -14.08
N MET A 2 -8.08 -2.29 -12.82
CA MET A 2 -6.80 -1.69 -12.39
C MET A 2 -5.58 -2.21 -13.14
N ALA A 3 -5.55 -3.49 -13.54
CA ALA A 3 -4.46 -4.03 -14.36
C ALA A 3 -4.32 -3.29 -15.71
N THR A 4 -5.43 -2.96 -16.38
CA THR A 4 -5.42 -2.18 -17.64
C THR A 4 -4.95 -0.75 -17.39
N ILE A 5 -5.43 -0.12 -16.31
CA ILE A 5 -5.03 1.25 -15.95
C ILE A 5 -3.53 1.29 -15.70
N ASN A 6 -2.99 0.42 -14.84
CA ASN A 6 -1.56 0.36 -14.53
C ASN A 6 -0.70 0.03 -15.77
N SER A 7 -1.24 -0.68 -16.76
CA SER A 7 -0.53 -1.01 -18.01
C SER A 7 -0.47 0.16 -19.00
N LEU A 8 -1.47 1.06 -18.97
CA LEU A 8 -1.57 2.22 -19.85
C LEU A 8 -1.05 3.50 -19.21
N LEU A 9 -0.82 3.49 -17.91
CA LEU A 9 -0.34 4.65 -17.17
C LEU A 9 1.10 4.96 -17.54
N GLU A 10 1.32 6.15 -18.11
CA GLU A 10 2.66 6.69 -18.31
C GLU A 10 3.18 7.19 -16.95
N MET A 11 4.21 6.51 -16.44
CA MET A 11 4.87 6.86 -15.19
C MET A 11 6.14 7.64 -15.48
N ASP A 12 6.28 8.82 -14.89
CA ASP A 12 7.55 9.55 -14.87
C ASP A 12 8.50 8.90 -13.85
N GLU A 13 9.40 8.07 -14.35
CA GLU A 13 10.38 7.37 -13.51
C GLU A 13 11.30 8.31 -12.73
N THR A 14 11.49 9.55 -13.18
CA THR A 14 12.33 10.53 -12.47
C THR A 14 11.67 11.04 -11.18
N SER A 15 10.35 10.89 -11.07
CA SER A 15 9.57 11.19 -9.87
C SER A 15 9.47 10.00 -8.89
N CYS A 16 10.07 8.86 -9.25
CA CYS A 16 10.05 7.64 -8.46
C CYS A 16 11.44 7.30 -7.91
N ILE A 17 11.46 6.69 -6.73
CA ILE A 17 12.66 6.07 -6.17
C ILE A 17 12.45 4.58 -5.97
N GLU A 18 13.51 3.79 -6.09
CA GLU A 18 13.49 2.37 -5.74
C GLU A 18 13.53 2.21 -4.22
N LEU A 19 12.34 2.25 -3.61
CA LEU A 19 12.13 2.13 -2.16
C LEU A 19 10.95 1.20 -1.90
N ASN A 20 11.14 0.28 -0.96
CA ASN A 20 10.09 -0.62 -0.52
C ASN A 20 9.10 0.08 0.42
N ALA A 21 7.79 -0.07 0.17
CA ALA A 21 6.74 0.45 1.04
C ALA A 21 6.96 0.12 2.52
N SER A 22 7.43 -1.09 2.84
CA SER A 22 7.68 -1.49 4.22
C SER A 22 8.74 -0.64 4.90
N GLU A 23 9.77 -0.22 4.16
CA GLU A 23 10.85 0.62 4.67
C GLU A 23 10.34 2.03 4.96
N LEU A 24 9.56 2.60 4.04
CA LEU A 24 8.90 3.89 4.24
C LEU A 24 7.93 3.88 5.44
N ILE A 25 7.12 2.82 5.57
CA ILE A 25 6.19 2.65 6.70
C ILE A 25 6.96 2.60 8.02
N MET A 26 8.06 1.84 8.09
CA MET A 26 8.89 1.77 9.31
C MET A 26 9.55 3.12 9.62
N GLU A 27 10.09 3.82 8.62
CA GLU A 27 10.71 5.14 8.81
C GLU A 27 9.71 6.17 9.34
N LYS A 28 8.53 6.28 8.72
CA LYS A 28 7.52 7.26 9.14
C LYS A 28 6.82 6.86 10.43
N GLY A 29 6.77 5.57 10.71
CA GLY A 29 6.02 4.94 11.79
C GLY A 29 6.79 4.70 13.10
N GLU A 30 8.08 4.99 13.14
CA GLU A 30 8.91 4.78 14.35
C GLU A 30 8.29 5.48 15.58
N GLY A 31 7.99 4.70 16.62
CA GLY A 31 7.37 5.19 17.86
C GLY A 31 5.93 5.72 17.71
N LYS A 32 5.26 5.48 16.57
CA LYS A 32 3.93 5.99 16.25
C LYS A 32 2.88 4.90 16.12
N ARG A 33 1.61 5.30 16.02
CA ARG A 33 0.47 4.40 15.78
C ARG A 33 0.24 4.26 14.27
N ILE A 34 0.14 3.03 13.79
CA ILE A 34 0.02 2.73 12.36
C ILE A 34 -1.25 1.93 12.11
N ALA A 35 -2.07 2.37 11.16
CA ALA A 35 -3.15 1.57 10.60
C ALA A 35 -2.72 1.01 9.25
N ILE A 36 -2.84 -0.29 9.06
CA ILE A 36 -2.54 -0.98 7.80
C ILE A 36 -3.82 -1.63 7.30
N VAL A 37 -4.39 -1.10 6.22
CA VAL A 37 -5.53 -1.70 5.53
C VAL A 37 -4.99 -2.68 4.49
N GLY A 38 -5.21 -3.97 4.73
CA GLY A 38 -4.55 -5.04 4.00
C GLY A 38 -3.58 -5.82 4.89
N HIS A 39 -3.63 -7.15 4.85
CA HIS A 39 -2.66 -7.99 5.57
C HIS A 39 -1.38 -8.23 4.75
N PHE A 40 -0.26 -7.65 5.20
CA PHE A 40 1.03 -7.76 4.51
C PHE A 40 2.07 -8.61 5.26
N PRO A 41 2.97 -9.28 4.51
CA PRO A 41 4.13 -10.00 5.05
C PRO A 41 5.00 -9.27 6.08
N PHE A 42 5.13 -7.96 5.93
CA PHE A 42 6.06 -7.13 6.69
C PHE A 42 5.47 -6.59 8.00
N VAL A 43 4.18 -6.83 8.29
CA VAL A 43 3.49 -6.31 9.48
C VAL A 43 4.25 -6.65 10.76
N LEU A 44 4.76 -7.88 10.87
CA LEU A 44 5.51 -8.31 12.06
C LEU A 44 6.74 -7.44 12.30
N ARG A 45 7.46 -7.07 11.23
CA ARG A 45 8.63 -6.19 11.33
C ARG A 45 8.21 -4.77 11.69
N VAL A 46 7.13 -4.25 11.11
CA VAL A 46 6.61 -2.92 11.44
C VAL A 46 6.24 -2.82 12.93
N ARG A 47 5.67 -3.87 13.52
CA ARG A 47 5.35 -3.95 14.96
C ARG A 47 6.57 -3.79 15.88
N GLU A 48 7.77 -4.14 15.44
CA GLU A 48 8.99 -4.04 16.26
C GLU A 48 9.45 -2.60 16.50
N TYR A 49 9.09 -1.67 15.61
CA TYR A 49 9.55 -0.27 15.64
C TYR A 49 8.43 0.74 15.95
N SER A 50 7.18 0.30 15.89
CA SER A 50 6.00 1.14 16.04
C SER A 50 5.50 1.10 17.48
N LYS A 51 4.82 2.16 17.93
CA LYS A 51 4.12 2.16 19.22
C LYS A 51 2.93 1.21 19.22
N GLU A 52 2.18 1.20 18.11
CA GLU A 52 0.99 0.35 17.93
C GLU A 52 0.74 0.11 16.45
N VAL A 53 0.28 -1.08 16.08
CA VAL A 53 -0.04 -1.43 14.69
C VAL A 53 -1.38 -2.16 14.63
N TRP A 54 -2.36 -1.55 13.98
CA TRP A 54 -3.64 -2.17 13.67
C TRP A 54 -3.63 -2.63 12.22
N VAL A 55 -3.87 -3.92 11.99
CA VAL A 55 -4.11 -4.45 10.65
C VAL A 55 -5.61 -4.61 10.48
N ILE A 56 -6.17 -3.99 9.45
CA ILE A 56 -7.60 -4.03 9.14
C ILE A 56 -7.77 -4.82 7.84
N GLU A 57 -8.54 -5.89 7.89
CA GLU A 57 -8.69 -6.81 6.76
C GLU A 57 -10.12 -7.34 6.64
N LYS A 58 -10.57 -7.62 5.42
CA LYS A 58 -11.92 -8.16 5.15
C LYS A 58 -12.06 -9.59 5.66
N ASN A 59 -10.98 -10.37 5.52
CA ASN A 59 -10.86 -11.72 6.05
C ASN A 59 -9.74 -11.75 7.11
N PRO A 60 -10.00 -11.23 8.32
CA PRO A 60 -8.97 -11.02 9.33
C PRO A 60 -8.37 -12.34 9.80
N LYS A 61 -7.06 -12.33 10.08
CA LYS A 61 -6.36 -13.41 10.76
C LYS A 61 -6.32 -13.14 12.26
N GLU A 62 -5.76 -14.08 13.01
CA GLU A 62 -5.52 -13.88 14.44
C GLU A 62 -4.68 -12.61 14.68
N GLY A 63 -5.22 -11.69 15.48
CA GLY A 63 -4.58 -10.40 15.78
C GLY A 63 -4.79 -9.30 14.74
N ASP A 64 -5.60 -9.55 13.70
CA ASP A 64 -6.11 -8.52 12.79
C ASP A 64 -7.51 -8.05 13.25
N PHE A 65 -7.90 -6.87 12.79
CA PHE A 65 -9.23 -6.29 12.98
C PHE A 65 -10.06 -6.46 11.70
N GLY A 66 -11.38 -6.60 11.86
CA GLY A 66 -12.31 -6.61 10.73
C GLY A 66 -12.50 -5.22 10.14
N GLU A 67 -13.01 -5.15 8.91
CA GLU A 67 -13.25 -3.87 8.21
C GLU A 67 -14.14 -2.88 8.98
N ALA A 68 -15.07 -3.38 9.82
CA ALA A 68 -15.96 -2.56 10.64
C ALA A 68 -15.23 -1.71 11.70
N GLU A 69 -13.98 -2.04 12.02
CA GLU A 69 -13.18 -1.28 13.00
C GLU A 69 -12.41 -0.12 12.34
N ALA A 70 -12.44 0.01 11.00
CA ALA A 70 -11.70 1.04 10.27
C ALA A 70 -12.06 2.45 10.75
N ASP A 71 -13.36 2.75 10.87
CA ASP A 71 -13.89 4.03 11.31
C ASP A 71 -13.46 4.42 12.72
N ASN A 72 -13.15 3.43 13.57
CA ASN A 72 -12.67 3.67 14.93
C ASN A 72 -11.15 3.83 14.99
N LEU A 73 -10.40 3.06 14.21
CA LEU A 73 -8.94 2.93 14.33
C LEU A 73 -8.17 3.91 13.43
N ILE A 74 -8.60 4.08 12.18
CA ILE A 74 -7.89 4.92 11.19
C ILE A 74 -7.76 6.38 11.65
N PRO A 75 -8.78 7.04 12.24
CA PRO A 75 -8.65 8.42 12.70
C PRO A 75 -7.60 8.63 13.81
N GLN A 76 -7.18 7.57 14.47
CA GLN A 76 -6.20 7.58 15.55
C GLN A 76 -4.76 7.37 15.06
N ALA A 77 -4.57 6.91 13.83
CA ALA A 77 -3.26 6.57 13.30
C ALA A 77 -2.47 7.82 12.90
N ASP A 78 -1.15 7.77 13.14
CA ASP A 78 -0.22 8.78 12.67
C ASP A 78 0.35 8.41 11.28
N VAL A 79 0.28 7.13 10.90
CA VAL A 79 0.62 6.62 9.57
C VAL A 79 -0.48 5.65 9.12
N VAL A 80 -0.98 5.81 7.90
CA VAL A 80 -1.99 4.92 7.31
C VAL A 80 -1.45 4.31 6.03
N ALA A 81 -1.36 2.99 5.99
CA ALA A 81 -0.92 2.22 4.83
C ALA A 81 -2.11 1.48 4.21
N ILE A 82 -2.53 1.86 3.02
CA ILE A 82 -3.74 1.36 2.36
C ILE A 82 -3.37 0.53 1.13
N THR A 83 -3.79 -0.74 1.11
CA THR A 83 -3.64 -1.60 -0.08
C THR A 83 -4.30 -0.99 -1.33
N GLY A 84 -3.63 -1.05 -2.47
CA GLY A 84 -4.17 -0.60 -3.76
C GLY A 84 -5.39 -1.40 -4.22
N THR A 85 -5.66 -2.57 -3.63
CA THR A 85 -6.90 -3.33 -3.90
C THR A 85 -8.16 -2.62 -3.39
N THR A 86 -8.02 -1.59 -2.54
CA THR A 86 -9.14 -0.70 -2.15
C THR A 86 -9.73 0.07 -3.33
N LEU A 87 -8.95 0.30 -4.41
CA LEU A 87 -9.45 0.86 -5.66
C LEU A 87 -10.39 -0.10 -6.39
N THR A 88 -10.10 -1.41 -6.35
CA THR A 88 -10.90 -2.43 -7.04
C THR A 88 -12.21 -2.76 -6.35
N ASN A 89 -12.27 -2.58 -5.03
CA ASN A 89 -13.45 -2.88 -4.23
C ASN A 89 -14.17 -1.61 -3.74
N HIS A 90 -13.78 -0.45 -4.28
CA HIS A 90 -14.42 0.86 -4.07
C HIS A 90 -14.44 1.35 -2.61
N THR A 91 -13.42 1.00 -1.81
CA THR A 91 -13.32 1.47 -0.42
C THR A 91 -12.26 2.55 -0.20
N LEU A 92 -11.45 2.91 -1.20
CA LEU A 92 -10.35 3.88 -1.01
C LEU A 92 -10.87 5.24 -0.52
N ASP A 93 -11.89 5.79 -1.18
CA ASP A 93 -12.41 7.13 -0.88
C ASP A 93 -12.85 7.27 0.60
N HIS A 94 -13.65 6.31 1.09
CA HIS A 94 -14.07 6.25 2.50
C HIS A 94 -12.87 6.17 3.46
N LEU A 95 -11.88 5.32 3.16
CA LEU A 95 -10.71 5.16 4.03
C LEU A 95 -9.85 6.42 4.08
N LEU A 96 -9.75 7.17 2.98
CA LEU A 96 -9.07 8.46 2.94
C LEU A 96 -9.82 9.53 3.76
N GLU A 97 -11.15 9.54 3.73
CA GLU A 97 -11.97 10.45 4.54
C GLU A 97 -11.80 10.22 6.05
N LEU A 98 -11.52 8.98 6.47
CA LEU A 98 -11.25 8.64 7.87
C LEU A 98 -9.85 9.08 8.32
N CYS A 99 -8.92 9.32 7.40
CA CYS A 99 -7.54 9.64 7.75
C CYS A 99 -7.45 10.98 8.49
N ASN A 100 -6.70 11.01 9.59
CA ASN A 100 -6.41 12.26 10.26
C ASN A 100 -5.63 13.19 9.32
N SER A 101 -5.97 14.48 9.28
CA SER A 101 -5.28 15.50 8.47
C SER A 101 -3.76 15.60 8.69
N ARG A 102 -3.23 15.05 9.80
CA ARG A 102 -1.80 15.00 10.12
C ARG A 102 -1.16 13.63 9.91
N ALA A 103 -1.94 12.62 9.54
CA ALA A 103 -1.43 11.28 9.28
C ALA A 103 -0.63 11.27 7.97
N TYR A 104 0.43 10.47 7.93
CA TYR A 104 1.14 10.18 6.69
C TYR A 104 0.47 9.02 5.97
N VAL A 105 -0.07 9.25 4.77
CA VAL A 105 -0.90 8.28 4.06
C VAL A 105 -0.14 7.67 2.89
N ILE A 106 -0.08 6.34 2.84
CA ILE A 106 0.63 5.57 1.83
C ILE A 106 -0.36 4.64 1.14
N VAL A 107 -0.49 4.72 -0.18
CA VAL A 107 -1.21 3.70 -0.98
C VAL A 107 -0.18 2.74 -1.55
N LEU A 108 -0.35 1.43 -1.34
CA LEU A 108 0.68 0.45 -1.66
C LEU A 108 0.19 -0.86 -2.27
N GLY A 109 1.07 -1.52 -3.01
CA GLY A 109 0.88 -2.85 -3.59
C GLY A 109 0.68 -2.82 -5.11
N ASP A 110 0.68 -4.00 -5.75
CA ASP A 110 0.70 -4.11 -7.22
C ASP A 110 -0.51 -3.48 -7.93
N SER A 111 -1.63 -3.35 -7.21
CA SER A 111 -2.83 -2.69 -7.73
C SER A 111 -2.79 -1.16 -7.61
N ALA A 112 -1.83 -0.60 -6.86
CA ALA A 112 -1.68 0.85 -6.71
C ALA A 112 -1.13 1.46 -8.01
N PRO A 113 -1.85 2.42 -8.63
CA PRO A 113 -1.35 3.12 -9.80
C PRO A 113 -0.27 4.11 -9.36
N LEU A 114 0.94 4.04 -9.94
CA LEU A 114 2.02 5.00 -9.70
C LEU A 114 1.71 6.36 -10.37
N SER A 115 0.69 7.04 -9.84
CA SER A 115 0.11 8.26 -10.41
C SER A 115 0.12 9.39 -9.37
N PRO A 116 0.61 10.59 -9.73
CA PRO A 116 0.61 11.73 -8.82
C PRO A 116 -0.79 12.25 -8.50
N ILE A 117 -1.82 11.86 -9.27
CA ILE A 117 -3.20 12.28 -9.00
C ILE A 117 -3.68 11.89 -7.60
N LEU A 118 -3.16 10.79 -7.04
CA LEU A 118 -3.51 10.35 -5.68
C LEU A 118 -3.10 11.38 -4.62
N PHE A 119 -2.11 12.24 -4.90
CA PHE A 119 -1.67 13.29 -3.99
C PHE A 119 -2.68 14.44 -3.84
N ASP A 120 -3.59 14.59 -4.81
CA ASP A 120 -4.71 15.53 -4.75
C ASP A 120 -5.82 15.03 -3.80
N TYR A 121 -5.81 13.73 -3.47
CA TYR A 121 -6.76 13.06 -2.58
C TYR A 121 -6.20 12.80 -1.17
N GLY A 122 -5.12 13.49 -0.79
CA GLY A 122 -4.55 13.37 0.56
C GLY A 122 -3.62 12.17 0.78
N VAL A 123 -3.19 11.51 -0.29
CA VAL A 123 -2.09 10.53 -0.23
C VAL A 123 -0.76 11.28 -0.20
N ASP A 124 0.20 10.82 0.60
CA ASP A 124 1.55 11.40 0.67
C ASP A 124 2.58 10.57 -0.11
N ALA A 125 2.34 9.27 -0.25
CA ALA A 125 3.19 8.37 -1.02
C ALA A 125 2.39 7.25 -1.72
N VAL A 126 2.87 6.84 -2.88
CA VAL A 126 2.34 5.70 -3.62
C VAL A 126 3.46 4.71 -3.89
N SER A 127 3.33 3.50 -3.35
CA SER A 127 4.31 2.42 -3.53
C SER A 127 3.73 1.32 -4.42
N GLY A 128 4.18 1.27 -5.65
CA GLY A 128 3.71 0.34 -6.67
C GLY A 128 4.83 -0.55 -7.20
N THR A 129 4.51 -1.25 -8.28
CA THR A 129 5.40 -2.22 -8.91
C THR A 129 5.54 -1.92 -10.39
N LYS A 130 6.78 -1.77 -10.86
CA LYS A 130 7.10 -1.65 -12.29
C LYS A 130 7.52 -3.02 -12.83
N VAL A 131 6.91 -3.45 -13.92
CA VAL A 131 7.37 -4.63 -14.66
C VAL A 131 8.64 -4.27 -15.44
N VAL A 132 9.74 -4.96 -15.14
CA VAL A 132 11.04 -4.80 -15.83
C VAL A 132 11.33 -5.95 -16.78
N ASP A 133 10.75 -7.13 -16.53
CA ASP A 133 10.79 -8.29 -17.43
C ASP A 133 9.38 -8.85 -17.62
N PRO A 134 8.66 -8.43 -18.68
CA PRO A 134 7.30 -8.87 -18.93
C PRO A 134 7.16 -10.38 -19.15
N ILE A 135 8.15 -11.04 -19.75
CA ILE A 135 8.10 -12.48 -20.03
C ILE A 135 8.18 -13.25 -18.71
N LEU A 136 9.11 -12.87 -17.84
CA LEU A 136 9.25 -13.50 -16.53
C LEU A 136 8.03 -13.26 -15.65
N VAL A 137 7.50 -12.02 -15.62
CA VAL A 137 6.29 -11.70 -14.87
C VAL A 137 5.10 -12.52 -15.37
N LEU A 138 4.89 -12.57 -16.69
CA LEU A 138 3.80 -13.34 -17.28
C LEU A 138 3.88 -14.82 -16.93
N ARG A 139 5.10 -15.39 -16.93
CA ARG A 139 5.33 -16.77 -16.51
C ARG A 139 4.96 -16.97 -15.03
N CYS A 140 5.48 -16.12 -14.14
CA CYS A 140 5.15 -16.19 -12.71
C CYS A 140 3.64 -16.12 -12.47
N VAL A 141 2.95 -15.16 -13.08
CA VAL A 141 1.49 -15.01 -12.95
C VAL A 141 0.74 -16.23 -13.49
N SER A 142 1.18 -16.77 -14.63
CA SER A 142 0.58 -17.98 -15.24
C SER A 142 0.77 -19.24 -14.38
N GLU A 143 1.83 -19.29 -13.58
CA GLU A 143 2.13 -20.38 -12.64
C GLU A 143 1.47 -20.18 -11.26
N GLY A 144 0.66 -19.12 -11.07
CA GLY A 144 -0.01 -18.85 -9.80
C GLY A 144 0.92 -18.32 -8.69
N ALA A 145 2.06 -17.73 -9.07
CA ALA A 145 2.99 -17.13 -8.13
C ALA A 145 2.31 -16.04 -7.29
N ASN A 146 2.50 -16.08 -5.97
CA ASN A 146 2.08 -15.00 -5.10
C ASN A 146 3.04 -13.79 -5.20
N PHE A 147 2.66 -12.66 -4.61
CA PHE A 147 3.45 -11.42 -4.63
C PHE A 147 4.94 -11.60 -4.26
N ARG A 148 5.27 -12.48 -3.31
CA ARG A 148 6.66 -12.72 -2.90
C ARG A 148 7.46 -13.53 -3.94
N GLN A 149 6.77 -14.26 -4.80
CA GLN A 149 7.34 -15.16 -5.81
C GLN A 149 7.45 -14.52 -7.19
N ILE A 150 6.70 -13.44 -7.46
CA ILE A 150 6.80 -12.70 -8.72
C ILE A 150 8.19 -12.07 -8.83
N LYS A 151 8.87 -12.38 -9.93
CA LYS A 151 10.18 -11.83 -10.32
C LYS A 151 10.01 -10.96 -11.57
N GLY A 152 11.07 -10.24 -11.96
CA GLY A 152 11.01 -9.37 -13.12
C GLY A 152 10.27 -8.05 -12.84
N VAL A 153 10.28 -7.63 -11.59
CA VAL A 153 9.66 -6.38 -11.13
C VAL A 153 10.64 -5.54 -10.32
N SER A 154 10.47 -4.22 -10.36
CA SER A 154 11.10 -3.28 -9.43
C SER A 154 10.01 -2.61 -8.58
N ARG A 155 10.33 -2.36 -7.30
CA ARG A 155 9.42 -1.73 -6.34
C ARG A 155 9.74 -0.25 -6.29
N LEU A 156 8.79 0.56 -6.72
CA LEU A 156 8.97 1.99 -6.82
C LEU A 156 8.04 2.69 -5.85
N THR A 157 8.53 3.79 -5.29
CA THR A 157 7.73 4.69 -4.47
C THR A 157 7.82 6.10 -5.03
N MET A 158 6.66 6.70 -5.27
CA MET A 158 6.47 8.12 -5.58
C MET A 158 6.04 8.84 -4.30
N MET A 159 6.57 10.02 -4.04
CA MET A 159 6.23 10.84 -2.87
C MET A 159 5.84 12.25 -3.32
N LYS A 160 4.96 12.89 -2.55
CA LYS A 160 4.49 14.26 -2.78
C LYS A 160 5.57 15.33 -2.54
#